data_AF-A0A7S0LIY2-F1
#
_entry.id   AF-A0A7S0LIY2-F1
#
_cell.length_a   1.000
_cell.length_b   1.000
_cell.length_c   1.000
_cell.angle_alpha   90.00
_cell.angle_beta   90.00
_cell.angle_gamma   90.00
#
_symmetry.space_group_name_H-M   'P 1'
#
loop_
_entity.id
_entity.type
_entity.pdbx_description
1 polymer ?
#
loop_
_entity_poly.entity_id
_entity_poly.type
_entity_poly.pdbx_seq_one_letter_code
_entity_poly.pdbx_strand_id
1 'polypeptide(L)'
;AHRSLLDLLPPSLALPAGAPPPLGLVELPDSFEGLFHEASALRCTQCLAMPDSRALCLSCGECLCGIETQHGPRAAISHAHACSAGGCLFLLTSSSAVLFVRERRVMLLGSPYRDPHGEVDLGLSRGKPLTLHAPEYAHLARQWLGLSFDETARAEENDFLT
;
A
#
# COMPACT_ATOMS: atom_id res chain seq x y z
N ALA A 1 -3.59 3.13 -30.84
CA ALA A 1 -4.66 2.38 -30.14
C ALA A 1 -4.31 2.35 -28.66
N HIS A 2 -4.93 3.23 -27.87
CA HIS A 2 -4.69 3.36 -26.44
C HIS A 2 -5.25 2.14 -25.72
N ARG A 3 -4.39 1.25 -25.24
CA ARG A 3 -4.77 0.22 -24.26
C ARG A 3 -5.05 0.94 -22.94
N SER A 4 -6.20 0.67 -22.34
CA SER A 4 -6.61 1.27 -21.08
C SER A 4 -5.65 0.82 -19.98
N LEU A 5 -5.27 1.71 -19.07
CA LEU A 5 -4.40 1.40 -17.92
C LEU A 5 -4.95 0.27 -17.03
N LEU A 6 -6.24 -0.04 -17.15
CA LEU A 6 -6.91 -1.18 -16.50
C LEU A 6 -6.42 -2.54 -17.02
N ASP A 7 -5.83 -2.61 -18.22
CA ASP A 7 -5.36 -3.85 -18.85
C ASP A 7 -3.97 -4.29 -18.35
N LEU A 8 -3.32 -3.49 -17.48
CA LEU A 8 -1.98 -3.74 -16.96
C LEU A 8 -1.95 -4.01 -15.44
N LEU A 9 -3.08 -3.89 -14.75
CA LEU A 9 -3.18 -4.44 -13.39
C LEU A 9 -3.35 -5.96 -13.50
N PRO A 10 -2.64 -6.77 -12.70
CA PRO A 10 -2.97 -8.18 -12.56
C PRO A 10 -4.44 -8.30 -12.11
N PRO A 11 -5.16 -9.36 -12.51
CA PRO A 11 -6.58 -9.53 -12.20
C PRO A 11 -6.88 -9.50 -10.69
N SER A 12 -5.88 -9.77 -9.84
CA SER A 12 -5.93 -9.70 -8.38
C SER A 12 -6.02 -8.27 -7.81
N LEU A 13 -5.57 -7.25 -8.57
CA LEU A 13 -5.53 -5.85 -8.13
C LEU A 13 -6.44 -4.93 -8.95
N ALA A 14 -6.99 -5.42 -10.07
CA ALA A 14 -7.84 -4.64 -10.96
C ALA A 14 -9.29 -4.57 -10.46
N LEU A 15 -9.70 -3.43 -9.90
CA LEU A 15 -11.11 -3.11 -9.72
C LEU A 15 -11.66 -2.41 -10.98
N PRO A 16 -12.91 -2.71 -11.40
CA PRO A 16 -13.49 -2.07 -12.56
C PRO A 16 -13.63 -0.56 -12.33
N ALA A 17 -13.08 0.24 -13.24
CA ALA A 17 -13.19 1.70 -13.20
C ALA A 17 -14.66 2.13 -13.22
N GLY A 18 -15.11 2.78 -12.15
CA GLY A 18 -16.48 3.27 -11.99
C GLY A 18 -17.38 2.44 -11.08
N ALA A 19 -16.91 1.30 -10.54
CA ALA A 19 -17.57 0.68 -9.41
C ALA A 19 -17.24 1.44 -8.11
N PRO A 20 -18.18 1.58 -7.16
CA PRO A 20 -17.80 2.00 -5.81
C PRO A 20 -16.68 1.07 -5.32
N PRO A 21 -15.62 1.60 -4.68
CA PRO A 21 -14.53 0.76 -4.19
C PRO A 21 -15.14 -0.37 -3.34
N PRO A 22 -14.63 -1.61 -3.47
CA PRO A 22 -15.13 -2.72 -2.67
C PRO A 22 -15.07 -2.31 -1.20
N LEU A 23 -16.09 -2.68 -0.44
CA LEU A 23 -16.07 -2.48 0.99
C LEU A 23 -14.97 -3.38 1.56
N GLY A 24 -13.75 -2.87 1.70
CA GLY A 24 -12.60 -3.63 2.21
C GLY A 24 -11.27 -3.21 1.61
N LEU A 25 -10.32 -4.14 1.66
CA LEU A 25 -9.00 -4.01 1.05
C LEU A 25 -8.90 -4.96 -0.15
N VAL A 26 -8.03 -4.65 -1.11
CA VAL A 26 -7.74 -5.48 -2.29
C VAL A 26 -7.15 -6.82 -1.88
N GLU A 27 -7.30 -7.85 -2.71
CA GLU A 27 -6.60 -9.11 -2.46
C GLU A 27 -5.11 -8.95 -2.73
N LEU A 28 -4.29 -9.57 -1.87
CA LEU A 28 -2.83 -9.56 -2.01
C LEU A 28 -2.34 -10.95 -2.41
N PRO A 29 -1.31 -11.05 -3.28
CA PRO A 29 -0.64 -12.30 -3.57
C PRO A 29 -0.06 -12.94 -2.30
N ASP A 30 -0.08 -14.28 -2.26
CA ASP A 30 0.44 -15.06 -1.14
C ASP A 30 1.94 -14.85 -0.92
N SER A 31 2.73 -14.62 -1.98
CA SER A 31 4.18 -14.34 -1.85
C SER A 31 4.47 -12.86 -2.04
N PHE A 32 5.28 -12.31 -1.13
CA PHE A 32 5.73 -10.92 -1.26
C PHE A 32 6.65 -10.72 -2.46
N GLU A 33 7.45 -11.72 -2.80
CA GLU A 33 8.31 -11.70 -3.99
C GLU A 33 7.49 -11.60 -5.28
N GLY A 34 6.38 -12.34 -5.37
CA GLY A 34 5.43 -12.26 -6.48
C GLY A 34 4.81 -10.88 -6.57
N LEU A 35 4.32 -10.33 -5.44
CA LEU A 35 3.82 -8.95 -5.38
C LEU A 35 4.88 -7.95 -5.83
N PHE A 36 6.12 -8.06 -5.34
CA PHE A 36 7.21 -7.16 -5.68
C PHE A 36 7.51 -7.19 -7.19
N HIS A 37 7.59 -8.39 -7.76
CA HIS A 37 7.83 -8.60 -9.18
C HIS A 37 6.70 -8.01 -10.03
N GLU A 38 5.44 -8.28 -9.69
CA GLU A 38 4.28 -7.73 -10.40
C GLU A 38 4.22 -6.20 -10.29
N ALA A 39 4.43 -5.67 -9.08
CA ALA A 39 4.43 -4.23 -8.84
C ALA A 39 5.55 -3.51 -9.61
N SER A 40 6.71 -4.16 -9.84
CA SER A 40 7.84 -3.56 -10.54
C SER A 40 7.49 -3.01 -11.93
N ALA A 41 6.52 -3.61 -12.62
CA ALA A 41 6.04 -3.17 -13.93
C ALA A 41 5.08 -1.97 -13.86
N LEU A 42 4.59 -1.60 -12.67
CA LEU A 42 3.62 -0.53 -12.48
C LEU A 42 4.30 0.85 -12.44
N ARG A 43 3.56 1.83 -12.98
CA ARG A 43 3.91 3.26 -12.95
C ARG A 43 3.10 3.96 -11.88
N CYS A 44 3.66 5.03 -11.31
CA CYS A 44 2.94 5.90 -10.40
C CYS A 44 1.74 6.55 -11.13
N THR A 45 0.52 6.42 -10.58
CA THR A 45 -0.68 7.01 -11.20
C THR A 45 -0.70 8.54 -11.12
N GLN A 46 0.10 9.15 -10.24
CA GLN A 46 0.16 10.61 -10.05
C GLN A 46 1.19 11.29 -10.95
N CYS A 47 2.40 10.75 -11.08
CA CYS A 47 3.47 11.37 -11.87
C CYS A 47 3.84 10.59 -13.15
N LEU A 48 3.24 9.41 -13.38
CA LEU A 48 3.45 8.53 -14.54
C LEU A 48 4.88 7.98 -14.70
N ALA A 49 5.77 8.30 -13.76
CA ALA A 49 7.12 7.75 -13.68
C ALA A 49 7.09 6.28 -13.24
N MET A 50 8.18 5.57 -13.55
CA MET A 50 8.45 4.24 -13.00
C MET A 50 9.29 4.44 -11.73
N PRO A 51 8.70 4.35 -10.54
CA PRO A 51 9.40 4.75 -9.33
C PRO A 51 10.35 3.64 -8.86
N ASP A 52 11.43 3.99 -8.16
CA ASP A 52 12.36 3.00 -7.60
C ASP A 52 11.71 2.25 -6.42
N SER A 53 10.91 2.97 -5.62
CA SER A 53 10.07 2.43 -4.56
C SER A 53 8.58 2.69 -4.84
N ARG A 54 7.70 1.75 -4.48
CA ARG A 54 6.27 1.83 -4.73
C ARG A 54 5.48 1.78 -3.43
N ALA A 55 4.44 2.60 -3.39
CA ALA A 55 3.37 2.52 -2.40
C ALA A 55 2.10 2.04 -3.11
N LEU A 56 1.63 0.84 -2.77
CA LEU A 56 0.40 0.26 -3.32
C LEU A 56 -0.77 0.62 -2.42
N CYS A 57 -1.79 1.27 -2.96
CA CYS A 57 -3.02 1.56 -2.22
C CYS A 57 -3.77 0.26 -1.93
N LEU A 58 -3.96 -0.07 -0.65
CA LEU A 58 -4.67 -1.28 -0.26
C LEU A 58 -6.19 -1.16 -0.45
N SER A 59 -6.73 0.05 -0.64
CA SER A 59 -8.16 0.25 -0.85
C SER A 59 -8.58 0.09 -2.32
N CYS A 60 -7.72 0.47 -3.27
CA CYS A 60 -8.05 0.47 -4.70
C CYS A 60 -7.01 -0.21 -5.62
N GLY A 61 -5.84 -0.60 -5.11
CA GLY A 61 -4.80 -1.28 -5.88
C GLY A 61 -3.88 -0.37 -6.70
N GLU A 62 -4.11 0.95 -6.72
CA GLU A 62 -3.26 1.88 -7.48
C GLU A 62 -1.82 1.94 -6.94
N CYS A 63 -0.87 2.07 -7.87
CA CYS A 63 0.54 2.24 -7.57
C CYS A 63 0.92 3.72 -7.52
N LEU A 64 1.61 4.13 -6.46
CA LEU A 64 2.21 5.45 -6.28
C LEU A 64 3.73 5.35 -6.09
N CYS A 65 4.42 6.48 -6.16
CA CYS A 65 5.77 6.58 -5.65
C CYS A 65 5.80 6.23 -4.16
N GLY A 66 6.82 5.49 -3.73
CA GLY A 66 7.05 5.15 -2.32
C GLY A 66 7.09 6.39 -1.44
N ILE A 67 6.52 6.31 -0.24
CA ILE A 67 6.34 7.44 0.68
C ILE A 67 7.68 8.05 1.12
N GLU A 68 8.77 7.27 1.07
CA GLU A 68 10.13 7.70 1.35
C GLU A 68 10.77 8.54 0.23
N THR A 69 10.12 8.64 -0.93
CA THR A 69 10.64 9.40 -2.09
C THR A 69 10.23 10.87 -2.03
N GLN A 70 10.93 11.74 -2.77
CA GLN A 70 10.62 13.18 -2.82
C GLN A 70 9.16 13.49 -3.22
N HIS A 71 8.55 12.66 -4.06
CA HIS A 71 7.17 12.86 -4.53
C HIS A 71 6.13 12.01 -3.79
N GLY A 72 6.59 11.01 -3.02
CA GLY A 72 5.77 10.03 -2.34
C GLY A 72 4.73 10.61 -1.40
N PRO A 73 5.11 11.46 -0.42
CA PRO A 73 4.17 11.98 0.57
C PRO A 73 3.04 12.76 -0.11
N ARG A 74 3.37 13.69 -1.02
CA ARG A 74 2.35 14.46 -1.75
C ARG A 74 1.44 13.57 -2.59
N ALA A 75 1.99 12.55 -3.25
CA ALA A 75 1.20 11.58 -4.03
C ALA A 75 0.25 10.79 -3.14
N ALA A 76 0.72 10.29 -1.98
CA ALA A 76 -0.08 9.52 -1.03
C ALA A 76 -1.20 10.36 -0.41
N ILE A 77 -0.93 11.60 -0.02
CA ILE A 77 -1.94 12.53 0.54
C ILE A 77 -3.00 12.86 -0.51
N SER A 78 -2.57 13.25 -1.72
CA SER A 78 -3.47 13.53 -2.85
C SER A 78 -4.37 12.34 -3.15
N HIS A 79 -3.79 11.14 -3.20
CA HIS A 79 -4.53 9.91 -3.44
C HIS A 79 -5.47 9.56 -2.28
N ALA A 80 -5.08 9.73 -1.01
CA ALA A 80 -5.93 9.47 0.13
C ALA A 80 -7.20 10.35 0.12
N HIS A 81 -7.07 11.62 -0.27
CA HIS A 81 -8.19 12.53 -0.48
C HIS A 81 -9.13 12.06 -1.59
N ALA A 82 -8.58 11.62 -2.72
CA ALA A 82 -9.37 11.17 -3.87
C ALA A 82 -10.01 9.78 -3.69
N CYS A 83 -9.28 8.84 -3.08
CA CYS A 83 -9.67 7.43 -3.01
C CYS A 83 -10.56 7.12 -1.80
N SER A 84 -10.28 7.72 -0.65
CA SER A 84 -10.77 7.23 0.65
C SER A 84 -11.08 8.35 1.65
N ALA A 85 -11.63 9.47 1.17
CA ALA A 85 -12.08 10.60 1.99
C ALA A 85 -11.04 11.15 2.99
N GLY A 86 -9.76 11.15 2.61
CA GLY A 86 -8.67 11.81 3.34
C GLY A 86 -7.77 10.90 4.18
N GLY A 87 -8.05 9.59 4.26
CA GLY A 87 -7.18 8.61 4.93
C GLY A 87 -7.04 7.34 4.09
N CYS A 88 -5.86 6.73 3.98
CA CYS A 88 -5.65 5.56 3.13
C CYS A 88 -4.53 4.65 3.64
N LEU A 89 -4.64 3.35 3.34
CA LEU A 89 -3.62 2.35 3.64
C LEU A 89 -2.73 2.11 2.42
N PHE A 90 -1.42 2.07 2.65
CA PHE A 90 -0.41 1.86 1.62
C PHE A 90 0.54 0.74 2.02
N LEU A 91 0.76 -0.23 1.14
CA LEU A 91 1.81 -1.24 1.27
C LEU A 91 3.06 -0.80 0.50
N LEU A 92 4.20 -0.69 1.19
CA LEU A 92 5.48 -0.34 0.59
C LEU A 92 6.22 -1.56 0.06
N THR A 93 6.57 -1.54 -1.22
CA THR A 93 7.34 -2.64 -1.83
C THR A 93 8.80 -2.67 -1.36
N SER A 94 9.33 -1.56 -0.85
CA SER A 94 10.71 -1.45 -0.34
C SER A 94 10.92 -2.09 1.03
N SER A 95 9.86 -2.30 1.80
CA SER A 95 9.97 -2.74 3.20
C SER A 95 8.92 -3.75 3.65
N SER A 96 7.92 -4.07 2.81
CA SER A 96 6.68 -4.76 3.16
C SER A 96 5.80 -4.04 4.19
N ALA A 97 6.15 -2.81 4.57
CA ALA A 97 5.41 -2.06 5.59
C ALA A 97 4.05 -1.60 5.08
N VAL A 98 3.05 -1.67 5.94
CA VAL A 98 1.76 -1.00 5.76
C VAL A 98 1.77 0.30 6.53
N LEU A 99 1.47 1.39 5.82
CA LEU A 99 1.34 2.73 6.34
C LEU A 99 -0.10 3.19 6.24
N PHE A 100 -0.63 3.80 7.29
CA PHE A 100 -1.83 4.61 7.24
C PHE A 100 -1.46 6.07 7.07
N VAL A 101 -1.92 6.70 5.99
CA VAL A 101 -1.68 8.11 5.69
C VAL A 101 -3.00 8.85 5.82
N ARG A 102 -3.02 9.91 6.63
CA ARG A 102 -4.18 10.81 6.78
C ARG A 102 -3.70 12.24 6.92
N GLU A 103 -4.12 13.11 6.01
CA GLU A 103 -3.57 14.47 5.90
C GLU A 103 -2.03 14.44 5.91
N ARG A 104 -1.37 15.12 6.84
CA ARG A 104 0.09 15.15 6.97
C ARG A 104 0.65 14.10 7.94
N ARG A 105 -0.16 13.14 8.38
CA ARG A 105 0.22 12.12 9.35
C ARG A 105 0.41 10.79 8.66
N VAL A 106 1.47 10.10 9.06
CA VAL A 106 1.77 8.73 8.65
C VAL A 106 1.89 7.89 9.90
N MET A 107 1.23 6.73 9.92
CA MET A 107 1.35 5.74 10.98
C MET A 107 1.81 4.41 10.38
N LEU A 108 2.87 3.84 10.93
CA LEU A 108 3.31 2.49 10.61
C LEU A 108 2.43 1.46 11.33
N LEU A 109 1.84 0.53 10.57
CA LEU A 109 0.97 -0.53 11.08
C LEU A 109 1.62 -1.92 11.12
N GLY A 110 2.88 -2.04 10.65
CA GLY A 110 3.59 -3.32 10.56
C GLY A 110 3.57 -3.88 9.14
N SER A 111 3.50 -5.20 8.98
CA SER A 111 3.45 -5.88 7.68
C SER A 111 2.46 -7.06 7.73
N PRO A 112 1.64 -7.26 6.69
CA PRO A 112 0.80 -8.45 6.56
C PRO A 112 1.60 -9.66 6.07
N TYR A 113 2.88 -9.49 5.75
CA TYR A 113 3.77 -10.55 5.27
C TYR A 113 4.73 -10.99 6.38
N ARG A 114 4.88 -12.30 6.53
CA ARG A 114 5.70 -12.92 7.57
C ARG A 114 6.67 -13.93 6.96
N ASP A 115 7.83 -14.08 7.60
CA ASP A 115 8.79 -15.11 7.25
C ASP A 115 8.28 -16.51 7.67
N PRO A 116 8.99 -17.62 7.33
CA PRO A 116 8.56 -18.98 7.67
C PRO A 116 8.46 -19.27 9.18
N HIS A 117 9.01 -18.40 10.03
CA HIS A 117 8.91 -18.51 11.48
C HIS A 117 7.79 -17.64 12.06
N GLY A 118 7.04 -16.93 11.21
CA GLY A 118 5.97 -16.01 11.64
C GLY A 118 6.47 -14.62 12.04
N GLU A 119 7.74 -14.31 11.81
CA GLU A 119 8.31 -13.00 12.15
C GLU A 119 8.10 -11.99 11.02
N VAL A 120 7.95 -10.72 11.38
CA VAL A 120 7.94 -9.63 10.40
C VAL A 120 9.39 -9.26 10.03
N ASP A 121 9.65 -9.05 8.73
CA ASP A 121 10.94 -8.56 8.22
C ASP A 121 10.77 -7.18 7.55
N LEU A 122 10.56 -6.15 8.38
CA LEU A 122 10.49 -4.77 7.88
C LEU A 122 11.83 -4.37 7.25
N GLY A 123 11.76 -3.81 6.04
CA GLY A 123 12.95 -3.41 5.29
C GLY A 123 13.67 -4.57 4.58
N LEU A 124 13.10 -5.78 4.63
CA LEU A 124 13.55 -6.94 3.84
C LEU A 124 15.02 -7.32 4.06
N SER A 125 15.58 -6.95 5.22
CA SER A 125 17.01 -7.04 5.51
C SER A 125 17.51 -8.47 5.67
N ARG A 126 16.61 -9.41 6.03
CA ARG A 126 16.98 -10.82 6.24
C ARG A 126 16.94 -11.63 4.95
N GLY A 127 16.34 -11.09 3.88
CA GLY A 127 16.25 -11.75 2.57
C GLY A 127 15.45 -13.07 2.59
N LYS A 128 14.59 -13.26 3.59
CA LYS A 128 13.76 -14.47 3.70
C LYS A 128 12.52 -14.34 2.81
N PRO A 129 12.02 -15.45 2.24
CA PRO A 129 10.74 -15.43 1.56
C PRO A 129 9.65 -15.04 2.56
N LEU A 130 8.82 -14.08 2.19
CA LEU A 130 7.69 -13.64 3.01
C LEU A 130 6.38 -14.10 2.39
N THR A 131 5.48 -14.56 3.25
CA THR A 131 4.16 -15.07 2.87
C THR A 131 3.05 -14.28 3.56
N LEU A 132 1.92 -14.10 2.88
CA LEU A 132 0.78 -13.35 3.38
C LEU A 132 0.17 -14.08 4.58
N HIS A 133 0.11 -13.41 5.72
CA HIS A 133 -0.56 -13.92 6.90
C HIS A 133 -2.04 -13.53 6.88
N ALA A 134 -2.87 -14.36 6.27
CA ALA A 134 -4.30 -14.08 6.05
C ALA A 134 -5.07 -13.61 7.30
N PRO A 135 -4.86 -14.16 8.52
CA PRO A 135 -5.53 -13.64 9.73
C PRO A 135 -5.14 -12.20 10.09
N GLU A 136 -3.88 -11.81 9.87
CA GLU A 136 -3.40 -10.44 10.11
C GLU A 136 -4.04 -9.49 9.11
N TYR A 137 -4.05 -9.88 7.83
CA TYR A 137 -4.62 -9.07 6.76
C TYR A 137 -6.13 -8.87 6.95
N ALA A 138 -6.84 -9.92 7.37
CA ALA A 138 -8.26 -9.83 7.73
C ALA A 138 -8.52 -8.99 8.99
N HIS A 139 -7.57 -8.93 9.92
CA HIS A 139 -7.65 -8.00 11.06
C HIS A 139 -7.48 -6.55 10.60
N LEU A 140 -6.46 -6.28 9.78
CA LEU A 140 -6.22 -4.96 9.18
C LEU A 140 -7.42 -4.46 8.36
N ALA A 141 -8.03 -5.34 7.55
CA ALA A 141 -9.23 -5.00 6.78
C ALA A 141 -10.43 -4.66 7.68
N ARG A 142 -10.59 -5.32 8.83
CA ARG A 142 -11.63 -4.98 9.82
C ARG A 142 -11.37 -3.63 10.48
N GLN A 143 -10.12 -3.32 10.81
CA GLN A 143 -9.77 -2.00 11.34
C GLN A 143 -10.02 -0.88 10.32
N TRP A 144 -9.73 -1.14 9.05
CA TRP A 144 -10.05 -0.24 7.94
C TRP A 144 -11.54 0.03 7.81
N LEU A 145 -12.37 -1.01 7.80
CA LEU A 145 -13.82 -0.88 7.75
C LEU A 145 -14.40 -0.18 8.99
N GLY A 146 -13.79 -0.38 10.16
CA GLY A 146 -14.18 0.27 11.40
C GLY A 146 -13.65 1.69 11.58
N LEU A 147 -12.84 2.21 10.64
CA LEU A 147 -12.13 3.50 10.74
C LEU A 147 -11.32 3.65 12.04
N SER A 148 -10.82 2.54 12.59
CA SER A 148 -10.28 2.46 13.95
C SER A 148 -8.77 2.70 14.02
N PHE A 149 -8.26 3.73 13.33
CA PHE A 149 -6.83 4.06 13.27
C PHE A 149 -6.44 5.31 14.08
N ASP A 150 -7.37 5.86 14.88
CA ASP A 150 -7.18 7.13 15.60
C ASP A 150 -6.48 7.00 16.97
N GLU A 151 -6.32 5.80 17.57
CA GLU A 151 -5.96 5.66 19.00
C GLU A 151 -4.54 5.18 19.34
N THR A 152 -3.70 4.71 18.40
CA THR A 152 -2.41 4.07 18.76
C THR A 152 -1.16 4.60 18.07
N ALA A 153 -1.24 5.69 17.32
CA ALA A 153 -0.05 6.26 16.71
C ALA A 153 0.77 7.03 17.76
N ARG A 154 1.91 6.48 18.18
CA ARG A 154 3.09 7.34 18.34
C ARG A 154 3.31 7.91 16.94
N ALA A 155 2.75 9.08 16.67
CA ALA A 155 3.08 9.82 15.47
C ALA A 155 4.59 10.04 15.56
N GLU A 156 5.37 9.29 14.81
CA GLU A 156 6.65 9.83 14.40
C GLU A 156 6.28 11.01 13.52
N GLU A 157 6.37 12.20 14.14
CA GLU A 157 6.25 13.48 13.47
C GLU A 157 7.44 13.56 12.53
N ASN A 158 7.32 12.85 11.42
CA ASN A 158 8.37 12.73 10.46
C ASN A 158 8.25 13.97 9.60
N ASP A 159 9.12 14.93 9.90
CA ASP A 159 9.33 16.22 9.24
C ASP A 159 9.83 16.05 7.79
N PHE A 160 9.29 15.07 7.06
CA PHE A 160 9.51 14.85 5.63
C PHE A 160 8.59 15.74 4.77
N LEU A 161 7.84 16.67 5.39
CA LEU A 161 6.82 17.51 4.77
C LEU A 161 7.13 19.02 4.85
N THR A 162 8.32 19.41 5.30
CA THR A 162 8.78 20.81 5.33
C THR A 162 9.71 21.12 4.16
#